data_AF-A0A3P2RID3-F1
#
_entry.id   AF-A0A3P2RID3-F1
#
_cell.length_a   1.000
_cell.length_b   1.000
_cell.length_c   1.000
_cell.angle_alpha   90.00
_cell.angle_beta   90.00
_cell.angle_gamma   90.00
#
_symmetry.space_group_name_H-M   'P 1'
#
loop_
_entity.id
_entity.type
_entity.pdbx_description
1 polymer ?
#
loop_
_entity_poly.entity_id
_entity_poly.type
_entity_poly.pdbx_seq_one_letter_code
_entity_poly.pdbx_strand_id
1 'polypeptide(L)'
;MERWIKVLSEQELQLIREFIEVDFKINHYQKKSGESYFVAKKKLNLIRQKIITAQSKAEFKEYLDFLVYEKAIRPSIAEVIYKKHLAEIGG
;
A
#
# COMPACT_ATOMS: atom_id res chain seq x y z
N MET A 1 1.30 -4.20 13.21
CA MET A 1 -0.05 -3.63 13.28
C MET A 1 -0.13 -2.47 12.29
N GLU A 2 -0.87 -2.72 11.19
CA GLU A 2 -1.42 -1.80 10.17
C GLU A 2 -0.56 -0.65 9.62
N ARG A 3 0.67 -0.94 9.18
CA ARG A 3 1.51 0.00 8.40
C ARG A 3 0.81 0.58 7.17
N TRP A 4 -0.17 -0.15 6.64
CA TRP A 4 -0.93 0.25 5.46
C TRP A 4 -1.91 1.41 5.74
N ILE A 5 -2.36 1.62 6.99
CA ILE A 5 -3.23 2.76 7.32
C ILE A 5 -2.51 4.09 7.12
N LYS A 6 -1.18 4.12 7.38
CA LYS A 6 -0.36 5.33 7.24
C LYS A 6 -0.12 5.77 5.79
N VAL A 7 -0.41 4.92 4.80
CA VAL A 7 -0.17 5.24 3.38
C VAL A 7 -1.45 5.57 2.60
N LEU A 8 -2.61 5.49 3.25
CA LEU A 8 -3.90 5.80 2.66
C LEU A 8 -4.37 7.18 3.10
N SER A 9 -5.08 7.89 2.22
CA SER A 9 -5.74 9.15 2.59
C SER A 9 -6.97 8.90 3.47
N GLU A 10 -7.46 9.93 4.16
CA GLU A 10 -8.69 9.81 4.97
C GLU A 10 -9.90 9.39 4.11
N GLN A 11 -9.94 9.82 2.84
CA GLN A 11 -10.99 9.41 1.90
C GLN A 11 -10.88 7.91 1.55
N GLU A 12 -9.67 7.40 1.37
CA GLU A 12 -9.42 5.97 1.10
C GLU A 12 -9.72 5.10 2.32
N LEU A 13 -9.39 5.59 3.52
CA LEU A 13 -9.74 4.94 4.79
C LEU A 13 -11.26 4.92 5.00
N GLN A 14 -11.95 6.02 4.72
CA GLN A 14 -13.41 6.10 4.79
C GLN A 14 -14.06 5.13 3.79
N LEU A 15 -13.53 5.03 2.57
CA LEU A 15 -14.01 4.04 1.59
C LEU A 15 -13.85 2.60 2.11
N ILE A 16 -12.71 2.26 2.72
CA ILE A 16 -12.52 0.94 3.32
C ILE A 16 -13.53 0.68 4.44
N ARG A 17 -13.79 1.67 5.31
CA ARG A 17 -14.80 1.55 6.38
C ARG A 17 -16.19 1.27 5.81
N GLU A 18 -16.61 2.04 4.81
CA GLU A 18 -17.88 1.81 4.12
C GLU A 18 -17.94 0.45 3.44
N PHE A 19 -16.81 -0.05 2.93
CA PHE A 19 -16.71 -1.36 2.30
C PHE A 19 -16.81 -2.51 3.32
N ILE A 20 -16.28 -2.32 4.54
CA ILE A 20 -16.45 -3.23 5.67
C ILE A 20 -17.92 -3.29 6.09
N GLU A 21 -18.59 -2.14 6.18
CA GLU A 21 -20.01 -2.03 6.56
C GLU A 21 -20.97 -2.77 5.60
N VAL A 22 -20.53 -3.07 4.38
CA VAL A 22 -21.30 -3.82 3.39
C VAL A 22 -20.76 -5.24 3.15
N ASP A 23 -20.01 -5.79 4.11
CA ASP A 23 -19.41 -7.13 4.09
C ASP A 23 -18.52 -7.37 2.86
N PHE A 24 -17.77 -6.35 2.43
CA PHE A 24 -16.89 -6.41 1.24
C PHE A 24 -17.63 -6.76 -0.07
N LYS A 25 -18.96 -6.61 -0.10
CA LYS A 25 -19.76 -6.85 -1.31
C LYS A 25 -19.79 -5.58 -2.14
N ILE A 26 -19.04 -5.56 -3.24
CA ILE A 26 -18.97 -4.43 -4.16
C ILE A 26 -20.32 -4.00 -4.74
N ASN A 27 -21.24 -4.95 -4.96
CA ASN A 27 -22.61 -4.64 -5.40
C ASN A 27 -23.40 -3.89 -4.32
N HIS A 28 -23.13 -4.16 -3.05
CA HIS A 28 -23.78 -3.47 -1.93
C HIS A 28 -23.14 -2.10 -1.72
N TYR A 29 -21.81 -2.00 -1.83
CA TYR A 29 -21.10 -0.73 -1.82
C TYR A 29 -21.62 0.20 -2.92
N GLN A 30 -21.75 -0.32 -4.15
CA GLN A 30 -22.30 0.41 -5.29
C GLN A 30 -23.69 0.97 -5.01
N LYS A 31 -24.60 0.15 -4.45
CA LYS A 31 -25.96 0.60 -4.09
C LYS A 31 -25.95 1.69 -3.01
N LYS A 32 -25.00 1.64 -2.09
CA LYS A 32 -24.86 2.61 -0.99
C LYS A 32 -24.22 3.92 -1.45
N SER A 33 -23.17 3.87 -2.27
CA SER A 33 -22.44 5.05 -2.72
C SER A 33 -23.08 5.74 -3.93
N GLY A 34 -23.97 5.05 -4.65
CA GLY A 34 -24.57 5.54 -5.90
C GLY A 34 -23.61 5.54 -7.09
N GLU A 35 -22.39 5.05 -6.92
CA GLU A 35 -21.37 4.99 -7.98
C GLU A 35 -21.64 3.84 -8.96
N SER A 36 -21.00 3.85 -10.13
CA SER A 36 -21.04 2.66 -10.99
C SER A 36 -20.13 1.56 -10.43
N TYR A 37 -20.47 0.30 -10.69
CA TYR A 37 -19.66 -0.86 -10.28
C TYR A 37 -18.20 -0.73 -10.74
N PHE A 38 -17.99 -0.27 -11.98
CA PHE A 38 -16.66 -0.08 -12.55
C PHE A 38 -15.83 0.96 -11.79
N VAL A 39 -16.45 2.07 -11.37
CA VAL A 39 -15.80 3.13 -10.60
C VAL A 39 -15.40 2.61 -9.22
N ALA A 40 -16.33 1.96 -8.51
CA ALA A 40 -16.06 1.34 -7.21
C ALA A 40 -14.91 0.32 -7.30
N LYS A 41 -14.93 -0.55 -8.32
CA LYS A 41 -13.88 -1.55 -8.56
C LYS A 41 -12.53 -0.90 -8.82
N LYS A 42 -12.49 0.18 -9.61
CA LYS A 42 -11.27 0.91 -9.91
C LYS A 42 -10.66 1.53 -8.64
N LYS A 43 -11.47 2.17 -7.79
CA LYS A 43 -11.03 2.75 -6.52
C LYS A 43 -10.45 1.70 -5.57
N LEU A 44 -11.15 0.58 -5.39
CA LEU A 44 -10.70 -0.52 -4.54
C LEU A 44 -9.39 -1.13 -5.05
N ASN A 45 -9.24 -1.29 -6.37
CA ASN A 45 -8.00 -1.78 -6.96
C ASN A 45 -6.83 -0.81 -6.74
N LEU A 46 -7.05 0.50 -6.82
CA LEU A 46 -6.01 1.49 -6.55
C LEU A 46 -5.54 1.43 -5.09
N ILE A 47 -6.49 1.34 -4.15
CA ILE A 47 -6.19 1.17 -2.72
C ILE A 47 -5.40 -0.12 -2.49
N ARG A 48 -5.83 -1.24 -3.09
CA ARG A 48 -5.11 -2.51 -3.00
C ARG A 48 -3.67 -2.40 -3.51
N GLN A 49 -3.46 -1.75 -4.65
CA GLN A 49 -2.12 -1.55 -5.21
C GLN A 49 -1.25 -0.69 -4.29
N LYS A 50 -1.80 0.40 -3.72
CA LYS A 50 -1.08 1.22 -2.74
C LYS A 50 -0.63 0.42 -1.52
N ILE A 51 -1.51 -0.42 -0.97
CA ILE A 51 -1.20 -1.26 0.20
C ILE A 51 -0.09 -2.25 -0.13
N ILE A 52 -0.20 -2.98 -1.25
CA ILE A 52 0.81 -3.97 -1.68
C ILE A 52 2.17 -3.30 -1.88
N THR A 53 2.19 -2.18 -2.59
CA THR A 53 3.41 -1.43 -2.85
C THR A 53 4.04 -0.92 -1.55
N ALA A 54 3.25 -0.44 -0.59
CA ALA A 54 3.77 -0.01 0.70
C ALA A 54 4.34 -1.15 1.54
N GLN A 55 3.71 -2.33 1.52
CA GLN A 55 4.23 -3.52 2.19
C GLN A 55 5.55 -3.97 1.57
N SER A 56 5.61 -4.08 0.24
CA SER A 56 6.84 -4.46 -0.48
C SER A 56 8.00 -3.49 -0.19
N LYS A 57 7.76 -2.18 -0.17
CA LYS A 57 8.78 -1.18 0.22
C LYS A 57 9.30 -1.41 1.64
N ALA A 58 8.39 -1.70 2.58
CA ALA A 58 8.74 -1.94 3.97
C ALA A 58 9.57 -3.23 4.12
N GLU A 59 9.14 -4.31 3.47
CA GLU A 59 9.85 -5.59 3.44
C GLU A 59 11.25 -5.45 2.83
N PHE A 60 11.38 -4.71 1.73
CA PHE A 60 12.67 -4.47 1.09
C PHE A 60 13.62 -3.64 1.97
N LYS A 61 13.09 -2.60 2.64
CA LYS A 61 13.88 -1.80 3.59
C LYS A 61 14.35 -2.66 4.76
N GLU A 62 13.48 -3.50 5.31
CA GLU A 62 13.82 -4.42 6.41
C GLU A 62 14.88 -5.44 5.98
N TYR A 63 14.80 -5.96 4.76
CA TYR A 63 15.82 -6.85 4.22
C TYR A 63 17.19 -6.16 4.10
N LEU A 64 17.22 -4.91 3.62
CA LEU A 64 18.46 -4.14 3.56
C LEU A 64 19.04 -3.85 4.95
N ASP A 65 18.18 -3.55 5.93
CA ASP A 65 18.59 -3.35 7.32
C ASP A 65 19.15 -4.64 7.93
N PHE A 66 18.54 -5.78 7.62
CA PHE A 66 19.08 -7.10 7.99
C PHE A 66 20.47 -7.34 7.39
N LEU A 67 20.70 -7.06 6.11
CA LEU A 67 22.02 -7.21 5.49
C LEU A 67 23.09 -6.27 6.10
N VAL A 68 22.69 -5.09 6.55
CA VAL A 68 23.57 -4.17 7.29
C VAL A 68 23.89 -4.73 8.68
N TYR A 69 22.89 -5.27 9.39
CA TYR A 69 23.06 -5.90 10.69
C TYR A 69 24.03 -7.09 10.63
N GLU A 70 23.89 -7.94 9.62
CA GLU A 70 24.79 -9.08 9.35
C GLU A 70 26.19 -8.66 8.82
N LYS A 71 26.46 -7.34 8.71
CA LYS A 71 27.69 -6.77 8.14
C LYS A 71 27.99 -7.23 6.70
N ALA A 72 26.99 -7.76 5.98
CA ALA A 72 27.12 -8.18 4.59
C ALA A 72 27.29 -6.97 3.65
N ILE A 73 26.66 -5.83 3.98
CA ILE A 73 26.81 -4.56 3.26
C ILE A 73 26.98 -3.38 4.23
N ARG A 74 27.61 -2.30 3.76
CA ARG A 74 27.72 -1.05 4.52
C ARG A 74 26.38 -0.30 4.55
N PRO A 75 26.06 0.45 5.63
CA PRO A 75 24.84 1.26 5.70
C PRO A 75 24.66 2.21 4.51
N SER A 76 25.75 2.83 4.05
CA SER A 76 25.73 3.73 2.88
C SER A 76 25.34 3.02 1.58
N ILE A 77 25.68 1.74 1.43
CA ILE A 77 25.29 0.92 0.26
C ILE A 77 23.79 0.60 0.34
N ALA A 78 23.31 0.18 1.51
CA ALA A 78 21.88 -0.06 1.73
C ALA A 78 21.03 1.18 1.43
N GLU A 79 21.48 2.37 1.85
CA GLU A 79 20.79 3.63 1.58
C GLU A 79 20.72 3.93 0.06
N VAL A 80 21.81 3.75 -0.67
CA VAL A 80 21.84 3.97 -2.13
C VAL A 80 20.93 2.98 -2.86
N ILE A 81 20.96 1.70 -2.48
CA ILE A 81 20.08 0.67 -3.07
C ILE A 81 18.62 1.00 -2.81
N TYR A 82 18.26 1.39 -1.57
CA TYR A 82 16.90 1.76 -1.23
C TYR A 82 16.43 3.00 -1.99
N LYS A 83 17.28 4.04 -2.13
CA LYS A 83 16.96 5.24 -2.93
C LYS A 83 16.73 4.89 -4.40
N LYS A 84 17.55 4.02 -4.99
CA LYS A 84 17.35 3.55 -6.37
C LYS A 84 16.03 2.80 -6.52
N HIS A 85 15.75 1.87 -5.61
CA HIS A 85 14.48 1.15 -5.59
C HIS A 85 13.31 2.13 -5.54
N LEU A 86 13.31 3.11 -4.61
CA LEU A 86 12.26 4.13 -4.52
C LEU A 86 12.04 4.93 -5.82
N ALA A 87 13.09 5.18 -6.60
CA ALA A 87 12.99 5.86 -7.89
C ALA A 87 12.32 4.98 -8.96
N GLU A 88 12.59 3.67 -8.97
CA GLU A 88 12.02 2.72 -9.95
C GLU A 88 10.52 2.46 -9.75
N ILE A 89 10.04 2.53 -8.50
CA ILE A 89 8.61 2.39 -8.15
C ILE A 89 7.84 3.72 -8.13
N GLY A 90 8.53 4.86 -8.24
CA GLY A 90 7.92 6.19 -8.26
C GLY A 90 7.87 6.85 -9.64
N GLY A 91 8.52 6.26 -10.64
CA GLY A 91 8.55 6.70 -12.04
C GLY A 91 7.54 5.97 -12.92
#